data_AF-A0A3L7S392-F1
#
_entry.id   AF-A0A3L7S392-F1
#
_cell.length_a   1.000
_cell.length_b   1.000
_cell.length_c   1.000
_cell.angle_alpha   90.00
_cell.angle_beta   90.00
_cell.angle_gamma   90.00
#
_symmetry.space_group_name_H-M   'P 1'
#
loop_
_entity.id
_entity.type
_entity.pdbx_description
1 polymer ?
#
loop_
_entity_poly.entity_id
_entity_poly.type
_entity_poly.pdbx_seq_one_letter_code
_entity_poly.pdbx_strand_id
1 'polypeptide(L)'
;MRVEDGRLNVAGAFDREYLRRHGSPGVATQCLLEKSGFPVPKQLLTAEWQGTVPLTRTTTPVASRRVFLIGDAAGYVEPFTGEGMAWGLLTARQVTHWVGQAVSQSQWSPEMEIGWKRDYRRLVQTRQRFCRVWTRMLRSQSLTSMAMSAFAAWPWLTRQIIERVNSHREQGKLADECKS
;
A
#
# COMPACT_ATOMS: atom_id res chain seq x y z
N MET A 1 -13.55 -4.25 -4.91
CA MET A 1 -13.43 -3.53 -6.20
C MET A 1 -14.25 -4.27 -7.23
N ARG A 2 -15.17 -3.62 -7.97
CA ARG A 2 -15.88 -4.27 -9.08
C ARG A 2 -15.00 -4.21 -10.33
N VAL A 3 -14.79 -5.35 -10.98
CA VAL A 3 -14.00 -5.48 -12.20
C VAL A 3 -14.93 -5.34 -13.42
N GLU A 4 -14.38 -5.05 -14.60
CA GLU A 4 -15.15 -4.79 -15.84
C GLU A 4 -16.17 -5.91 -16.17
N ASP A 5 -15.83 -7.16 -15.85
CA ASP A 5 -16.72 -8.33 -16.03
C ASP A 5 -17.85 -8.44 -14.98
N GLY A 6 -18.13 -7.39 -14.21
CA GLY A 6 -19.12 -7.40 -13.13
C GLY A 6 -18.74 -8.21 -11.88
N ARG A 7 -17.56 -8.85 -11.88
CA ARG A 7 -17.01 -9.59 -10.73
C ARG A 7 -16.62 -8.64 -9.58
N LEU A 8 -16.60 -9.16 -8.36
CA LEU A 8 -16.18 -8.41 -7.17
C LEU A 8 -14.88 -8.99 -6.61
N ASN A 9 -13.81 -8.20 -6.66
CA ASN A 9 -12.56 -8.52 -5.98
C ASN A 9 -12.65 -8.12 -4.51
N VAL A 10 -12.46 -9.11 -3.63
CA VAL A 10 -12.40 -8.98 -2.17
C VAL A 10 -11.01 -9.40 -1.71
N ALA A 11 -10.36 -8.55 -0.91
CA ALA A 11 -9.08 -8.84 -0.30
C ALA A 11 -9.12 -8.33 1.14
N GLY A 12 -8.49 -9.07 2.05
CA GLY A 12 -8.41 -8.73 3.46
C GLY A 12 -7.08 -9.16 4.04
N ALA A 13 -6.54 -8.34 4.94
CA ALA A 13 -5.34 -8.66 5.70
C ALA A 13 -5.77 -9.07 7.11
N PHE A 14 -5.54 -10.33 7.44
CA PHE A 14 -5.90 -10.91 8.72
C PHE A 14 -4.65 -11.38 9.45
N ASP A 15 -4.65 -11.29 10.77
CA ASP A 15 -3.64 -11.97 11.56
C ASP A 15 -3.89 -13.49 11.55
N ARG A 16 -2.81 -14.26 11.72
CA ARG A 16 -2.84 -15.72 11.63
C ARG A 16 -3.73 -16.34 12.71
N GLU A 17 -3.81 -15.73 13.89
CA GLU A 17 -4.62 -16.26 15.00
C GLU A 17 -6.11 -16.12 14.69
N TYR A 18 -6.53 -14.97 14.16
CA TYR A 18 -7.89 -14.69 13.75
C TYR A 18 -8.36 -15.66 12.66
N LEU A 19 -7.53 -15.93 11.64
CA LEU A 19 -7.83 -16.94 10.62
C LEU A 19 -7.97 -18.34 11.22
N ARG A 20 -7.06 -18.74 12.11
CA ARG A 20 -7.13 -20.05 12.78
C ARG A 20 -8.39 -20.20 13.62
N ARG A 21 -8.80 -19.14 14.32
CA ARG A 21 -9.99 -19.14 15.19
C ARG A 21 -11.29 -19.31 14.41
N HIS A 22 -11.35 -18.80 13.18
CA HIS A 22 -12.54 -18.87 12.32
C HIS A 22 -12.50 -20.00 11.30
N GLY A 23 -11.39 -20.73 11.19
CA GLY A 23 -11.23 -21.93 10.36
C GLY A 23 -11.15 -21.69 8.85
N SER A 24 -11.63 -20.54 8.33
CA SER A 24 -11.49 -20.17 6.92
C SER A 24 -11.45 -18.65 6.71
N PRO A 25 -10.79 -18.17 5.64
CA PRO A 25 -10.82 -16.75 5.27
C PRO A 25 -12.22 -16.23 4.92
N GLY A 26 -13.09 -17.08 4.35
CA GLY A 26 -14.48 -16.73 4.04
C GLY A 26 -15.29 -16.41 5.30
N VAL A 27 -15.23 -17.28 6.32
CA VAL A 27 -15.91 -17.08 7.61
C VAL A 27 -15.32 -15.88 8.36
N ALA A 28 -13.99 -15.74 8.34
CA ALA A 28 -13.31 -14.59 8.94
C ALA A 28 -13.75 -13.26 8.30
N THR A 29 -13.85 -13.22 6.97
CA THR A 29 -14.29 -12.02 6.24
C THR A 29 -15.76 -11.72 6.48
N GLN A 30 -16.63 -12.73 6.48
CA GLN A 30 -18.04 -12.57 6.83
C GLN A 30 -18.19 -11.96 8.23
N CYS A 31 -17.55 -12.54 9.24
CA CYS A 31 -17.63 -12.06 10.62
C CYS A 31 -17.13 -10.60 10.74
N LEU A 32 -16.06 -10.25 10.01
CA LEU A 32 -15.55 -8.89 9.96
C LEU A 32 -16.55 -7.91 9.35
N LEU A 33 -17.18 -8.27 8.22
CA LEU A 33 -18.16 -7.42 7.55
C LEU A 33 -19.41 -7.21 8.39
N GLU A 34 -19.94 -8.28 9.01
CA GLU A 34 -21.10 -8.21 9.91
C GLU A 34 -20.82 -7.29 11.10
N LYS A 35 -19.68 -7.47 11.76
CA LYS A 35 -19.26 -6.61 12.88
C LYS A 35 -19.06 -5.15 12.47
N SER A 36 -18.69 -4.93 11.21
CA SER A 36 -18.45 -3.59 10.65
C SER A 36 -19.72 -2.97 10.04
N GLY A 37 -20.87 -3.65 10.10
CA GLY A 37 -22.14 -3.17 9.55
C GLY A 37 -22.21 -3.14 8.01
N PHE A 38 -21.32 -3.85 7.33
CA PHE A 38 -21.31 -3.93 5.87
C PHE A 38 -22.16 -5.10 5.37
N PRO A 39 -22.80 -4.98 4.20
CA PRO A 39 -23.51 -6.09 3.57
C PRO A 39 -22.54 -7.24 3.27
N VAL A 40 -22.99 -8.47 3.56
CA VAL A 40 -22.20 -9.70 3.33
C VAL A 40 -22.65 -10.35 2.02
N PRO A 41 -21.79 -10.39 0.98
CA PRO A 41 -22.05 -11.20 -0.20
C PRO A 41 -22.13 -12.69 0.14
N LYS A 42 -23.21 -13.35 -0.28
CA LYS A 42 -23.45 -14.79 -0.02
C LYS A 42 -22.33 -15.67 -0.57
N GLN A 43 -21.68 -15.24 -1.64
CA GLN A 43 -20.61 -15.96 -2.32
C GLN A 43 -19.27 -15.93 -1.58
N LEU A 44 -19.11 -15.17 -0.49
CA LEU A 44 -17.85 -15.11 0.27
C LEU A 44 -17.44 -16.45 0.87
N LEU A 45 -18.41 -17.25 1.29
CA LEU A 45 -18.16 -18.56 1.92
C LEU A 45 -17.69 -19.62 0.92
N THR A 46 -18.18 -19.53 -0.32
CA THR A 46 -17.87 -20.48 -1.40
C THR A 46 -16.79 -19.96 -2.35
N ALA A 47 -16.29 -18.74 -2.15
CA ALA A 47 -15.23 -18.17 -2.97
C ALA A 47 -13.93 -18.95 -2.79
N GLU A 48 -13.14 -19.04 -3.86
CA GLU A 48 -11.79 -19.55 -3.78
C GLU A 48 -10.88 -18.48 -3.15
N TRP A 49 -10.39 -18.79 -1.94
CA TRP A 49 -9.52 -17.90 -1.19
C TRP A 49 -8.07 -18.25 -1.44
N GLN A 50 -7.32 -17.32 -2.04
CA GLN A 50 -5.88 -17.44 -2.16
C GLN A 50 -5.20 -16.71 -1.00
N GLY A 51 -4.52 -17.49 -0.15
CA GLY A 51 -3.66 -16.92 0.89
C GLY A 51 -2.33 -16.48 0.30
N THR A 52 -1.88 -15.28 0.66
CA THR A 52 -0.52 -14.84 0.36
C THR A 52 0.34 -15.01 1.61
N VAL A 53 1.49 -15.69 1.46
CA VAL A 53 2.50 -15.75 2.52
C VAL A 53 2.91 -14.33 2.95
N PRO A 54 3.42 -14.14 4.18
CA PRO A 54 3.84 -12.82 4.67
C PRO A 54 4.69 -12.10 3.62
N LEU A 55 4.11 -11.06 3.02
CA LEU A 55 4.71 -10.37 1.88
C LEU A 55 5.89 -9.50 2.31
N THR A 56 6.03 -9.22 3.61
CA THR A 56 7.08 -8.33 4.11
C THR A 56 8.43 -9.02 4.04
N ARG A 57 9.22 -8.66 3.01
CA ARG A 57 10.60 -9.11 2.81
C ARG A 57 11.50 -7.92 2.60
N THR A 58 12.65 -7.90 3.25
CA THR A 58 13.72 -6.95 2.97
C THR A 58 14.84 -7.64 2.21
N THR A 59 15.31 -7.06 1.11
CA THR A 59 16.49 -7.57 0.40
C THR A 59 17.70 -6.73 0.77
N THR A 60 18.79 -7.38 1.19
CA THR A 60 20.09 -6.73 1.43
C THR A 60 21.20 -7.57 0.81
N PRO A 61 22.08 -6.99 -0.02
CA PRO A 61 22.11 -5.59 -0.45
C PRO A 61 21.06 -5.25 -1.54
N VAL A 62 20.68 -3.98 -1.65
CA VAL A 62 19.73 -3.48 -2.68
C VAL A 62 20.39 -3.09 -4.01
N ALA A 63 21.71 -3.24 -4.07
CA ALA A 63 22.50 -3.12 -5.28
C ALA A 63 23.76 -3.97 -5.15
N SER A 64 24.31 -4.34 -6.30
CA SER A 64 25.58 -5.03 -6.47
C SER A 64 26.21 -4.56 -7.78
N ARG A 65 27.37 -5.09 -8.14
CA ARG A 65 28.05 -4.77 -9.40
C ARG A 65 27.09 -4.92 -10.58
N ARG A 66 26.81 -3.82 -11.27
CA ARG A 66 25.96 -3.72 -12.47
C ARG A 66 24.49 -4.11 -12.23
N VAL A 67 24.02 -4.09 -10.98
CA VAL A 67 22.65 -4.46 -10.62
C VAL A 67 22.10 -3.50 -9.58
N PHE A 68 20.93 -2.93 -9.86
CA PHE A 68 20.11 -2.21 -8.89
C PHE A 68 18.79 -2.94 -8.69
N LEU A 69 18.40 -3.18 -7.44
CA LEU A 69 17.08 -3.72 -7.13
C LEU A 69 16.10 -2.55 -6.94
N ILE A 70 14.91 -2.67 -7.53
CA ILE A 70 13.81 -1.70 -7.43
C ILE A 70 12.49 -2.43 -7.11
N GLY A 71 11.48 -1.69 -6.67
CA GLY A 71 10.18 -2.24 -6.30
C GLY A 71 10.28 -3.46 -5.38
N ASP A 72 9.47 -4.48 -5.67
CA ASP A 72 9.35 -5.69 -4.86
C ASP A 72 10.65 -6.53 -4.83
N ALA A 73 11.56 -6.33 -5.80
CA ALA A 73 12.87 -6.98 -5.79
C ALA A 73 13.77 -6.43 -4.67
N ALA A 74 13.68 -5.13 -4.38
CA ALA A 74 14.46 -4.46 -3.34
C ALA A 74 13.90 -4.70 -1.93
N GLY A 75 12.61 -5.00 -1.84
CA GLY A 75 11.92 -5.33 -0.60
C GLY A 75 10.51 -4.76 -0.58
N TYR A 76 9.60 -5.49 0.05
CA TYR A 76 8.18 -5.18 0.13
C TYR A 76 7.82 -4.85 1.57
N VAL A 77 7.19 -3.68 1.80
CA VAL A 77 7.00 -3.16 3.17
C VAL A 77 5.61 -3.44 3.75
N GLU A 78 4.50 -3.37 3.01
CA GLU A 78 3.16 -3.83 3.51
C GLU A 78 2.06 -3.66 2.43
N PRO A 79 1.03 -4.53 2.38
CA PRO A 79 0.01 -4.53 1.31
C PRO A 79 -1.21 -3.61 1.53
N PHE A 80 -1.27 -2.85 2.63
CA PHE A 80 -2.53 -2.22 3.07
C PHE A 80 -3.07 -1.06 2.20
N THR A 81 -2.27 -0.49 1.31
CA THR A 81 -2.62 0.75 0.58
C THR A 81 -2.52 0.64 -0.94
N GLY A 82 -2.24 -0.55 -1.49
CA GLY A 82 -1.99 -0.70 -2.93
C GLY A 82 -0.75 0.07 -3.42
N GLU A 83 0.12 0.50 -2.50
CA GLU A 83 1.27 1.35 -2.82
C GLU A 83 2.42 0.61 -3.51
N GLY A 84 2.36 -0.72 -3.69
CA GLY A 84 3.42 -1.49 -4.35
C GLY A 84 3.76 -0.96 -5.74
N MET A 85 2.75 -0.64 -6.56
CA MET A 85 2.95 -0.05 -7.89
C MET A 85 3.55 1.35 -7.82
N ALA A 86 3.03 2.20 -6.93
CA ALA A 86 3.57 3.53 -6.70
C ALA A 86 5.06 3.46 -6.29
N TRP A 87 5.42 2.48 -5.46
CA TRP A 87 6.78 2.22 -5.04
C TRP A 87 7.69 1.72 -6.16
N GLY A 88 7.18 0.79 -6.98
CA GLY A 88 7.86 0.35 -8.19
C GLY A 88 8.21 1.55 -9.08
N LEU A 89 7.24 2.44 -9.31
CA LEU A 89 7.43 3.65 -10.11
C LEU A 89 8.39 4.66 -9.47
N LEU A 90 8.27 4.90 -8.16
CA LEU A 90 9.15 5.82 -7.43
C LEU A 90 10.61 5.35 -7.45
N THR A 91 10.83 4.06 -7.19
CA THR A 91 12.19 3.48 -7.23
C THR A 91 12.73 3.39 -8.65
N ALA A 92 11.89 3.06 -9.64
CA ALA A 92 12.28 3.11 -11.05
C ALA A 92 12.70 4.52 -11.47
N ARG A 93 11.93 5.55 -11.09
CA ARG A 93 12.28 6.95 -11.36
C ARG A 93 13.61 7.32 -10.69
N GLN A 94 13.79 6.98 -9.42
CA GLN A 94 14.97 7.39 -8.67
C GLN A 94 16.25 6.68 -9.14
N VAL A 95 16.16 5.42 -9.56
CA VAL A 95 17.34 4.67 -10.04
C VAL A 95 17.86 5.18 -11.39
N THR A 96 17.01 5.87 -12.18
CA THR A 96 17.41 6.42 -13.50
C THR A 96 18.64 7.32 -13.42
N HIS A 97 18.84 8.05 -12.31
CA HIS A 97 20.03 8.87 -12.10
C HIS A 97 21.32 8.02 -12.14
N TRP A 98 21.33 6.88 -11.44
CA TRP A 98 22.48 6.00 -11.35
C TRP A 98 22.69 5.19 -12.63
N VAL A 99 21.60 4.71 -13.23
CA VAL A 99 21.63 4.04 -14.54
C VAL A 99 22.16 5.01 -15.61
N GLY A 100 21.68 6.25 -15.62
CA GLY A 100 22.11 7.28 -16.56
C GLY A 100 23.60 7.60 -16.46
N GLN A 101 24.15 7.68 -15.23
CA GLN A 101 25.59 7.84 -15.05
C GLN A 101 26.40 6.63 -15.54
N ALA A 102 25.95 5.41 -15.24
CA ALA A 102 26.63 4.20 -15.68
C ALA A 102 26.68 4.09 -17.22
N VAL A 103 25.59 4.49 -17.88
CA VAL A 103 25.50 4.50 -19.35
C VAL A 103 26.33 5.65 -19.94
N SER A 104 26.20 6.88 -19.44
CA SER A 104 26.90 8.04 -20.02
C SER A 104 28.42 7.95 -19.90
N GLN A 105 28.92 7.36 -18.82
CA GLN A 105 30.35 7.17 -18.60
C GLN A 105 30.87 5.84 -19.16
N SER A 106 29.97 4.97 -19.68
CA SER A 106 30.30 3.60 -20.11
C SER A 106 31.07 2.78 -19.07
N GLN A 107 30.97 3.15 -17.80
CA GLN A 107 31.73 2.56 -16.70
C GLN A 107 30.83 2.35 -15.48
N TRP A 108 31.08 1.24 -14.77
CA TRP A 108 30.45 0.99 -13.49
C TRP A 108 31.38 1.42 -12.37
N SER A 109 30.85 2.20 -11.42
CA SER A 109 31.61 2.68 -10.27
C SER A 109 30.97 2.21 -8.95
N PRO A 110 31.76 1.78 -7.94
CA PRO A 110 31.24 1.40 -6.61
C PRO A 110 30.40 2.51 -5.94
N GLU A 111 30.67 3.77 -6.26
CA GLU A 111 29.95 4.95 -5.76
C GLU A 111 28.48 4.93 -6.17
N MET A 112 28.15 4.33 -7.31
CA MET A 112 26.77 4.20 -7.78
C MET A 112 25.99 3.20 -6.90
N GLU A 113 26.64 2.12 -6.48
CA GLU A 113 26.08 1.15 -5.55
C GLU A 113 25.83 1.78 -4.16
N ILE A 114 26.81 2.51 -3.65
CA ILE A 114 26.72 3.24 -2.37
C ILE A 114 25.64 4.32 -2.45
N GLY A 115 25.59 5.04 -3.58
CA GLY A 115 24.59 6.06 -3.90
C GLY A 115 23.18 5.51 -3.85
N TRP A 116 22.92 4.43 -4.59
CA TRP A 116 21.61 3.78 -4.60
C TRP A 116 21.21 3.23 -3.22
N LYS A 117 22.13 2.57 -2.50
CA LYS A 117 21.87 2.07 -1.15
C LYS A 117 21.39 3.17 -0.20
N ARG A 118 21.98 4.37 -0.30
CA ARG A 118 21.59 5.55 0.49
C ARG A 118 20.24 6.10 0.08
N ASP A 119 19.98 6.25 -1.22
CA ASP A 119 18.70 6.78 -1.72
C ASP A 119 17.55 5.84 -1.38
N TYR A 120 17.73 4.54 -1.60
CA TYR A 120 16.76 3.52 -1.24
C TYR A 120 16.46 3.54 0.27
N ARG A 121 17.49 3.63 1.13
CA ARG A 121 17.29 3.70 2.58
C ARG A 121 16.46 4.92 3.00
N ARG A 122 16.64 6.09 2.38
CA ARG A 122 15.84 7.30 2.65
C ARG A 122 14.37 7.09 2.28
N LEU A 123 14.11 6.48 1.12
CA LEU A 123 12.76 6.16 0.67
C LEU A 123 12.07 5.20 1.65
N VAL A 124 12.76 4.12 2.06
CA VAL A 124 12.20 3.11 2.97
C VAL A 124 11.98 3.65 4.39
N GLN A 125 12.93 4.41 4.93
CA GLN A 125 12.83 4.94 6.30
C GLN A 125 11.64 5.90 6.47
N THR A 126 11.41 6.79 5.50
CA THR A 126 10.26 7.71 5.50
C THR A 126 8.96 6.93 5.57
N ARG A 127 8.84 5.85 4.78
CA ARG A 127 7.63 5.05 4.73
C ARG A 127 7.42 4.17 5.96
N GLN A 128 8.45 3.48 6.43
CA GLN A 128 8.32 2.66 7.64
C GLN A 128 7.94 3.51 8.87
N ARG A 129 8.40 4.77 8.94
CA ARG A 129 7.94 5.71 9.98
C ARG A 129 6.45 6.00 9.84
N PHE A 130 5.98 6.30 8.63
CA PHE A 130 4.56 6.54 8.36
C PHE A 130 3.70 5.32 8.71
N CYS A 131 4.03 4.13 8.18
CA CYS A 131 3.31 2.88 8.50
C CYS A 131 3.32 2.59 10.01
N ARG A 132 4.47 2.70 10.70
CA ARG A 132 4.52 2.46 12.15
C ARG A 132 3.65 3.44 12.93
N VAL A 133 3.62 4.72 12.53
CA VAL A 133 2.75 5.73 13.16
C VAL A 133 1.28 5.39 12.93
N TRP A 134 0.89 5.10 11.69
CA TRP A 134 -0.50 4.75 11.36
C TRP A 134 -0.96 3.44 12.00
N THR A 135 -0.16 2.39 11.91
CA THR A 135 -0.47 1.10 12.53
C THR A 135 -0.56 1.23 14.05
N ARG A 136 0.26 2.07 14.69
CA ARG A 136 0.18 2.34 16.14
C ARG A 136 -1.05 3.19 16.51
N MET A 137 -1.46 4.11 15.64
CA MET A 137 -2.69 4.90 15.79
C MET A 137 -3.94 4.01 15.63
N LEU A 138 -3.98 3.18 14.59
CA LEU A 138 -5.10 2.27 14.28
C LEU A 138 -5.21 1.09 15.27
N ARG A 139 -4.11 0.63 15.86
CA ARG A 139 -4.12 -0.40 16.91
C ARG A 139 -4.54 0.13 18.28
N SER A 140 -4.59 1.45 18.46
CA SER A 140 -5.06 2.06 19.70
C SER A 140 -6.56 2.31 19.59
N GLN A 141 -7.35 1.44 20.23
CA GLN A 141 -8.81 1.55 20.26
C GLN A 141 -9.27 2.85 20.94
N SER A 142 -8.45 3.40 21.85
CA SER A 142 -8.70 4.67 22.53
C SER A 142 -8.38 5.89 21.63
N LEU A 143 -7.28 5.88 20.87
CA LEU A 143 -6.96 6.96 19.93
C LEU A 143 -7.92 7.00 18.74
N THR A 144 -8.35 5.84 18.25
CA THR A 144 -9.34 5.75 17.17
C THR A 144 -10.69 6.30 17.64
N SER A 145 -11.13 5.94 18.85
CA SER A 145 -12.37 6.46 19.43
C SER A 145 -12.28 7.97 19.69
N MET A 146 -11.15 8.46 20.20
CA MET A 146 -10.94 9.89 20.47
C MET A 146 -10.84 10.72 19.19
N ALA A 147 -10.18 10.19 18.15
CA ALA A 147 -10.15 10.82 16.83
C ALA A 147 -11.54 10.86 16.20
N MET A 148 -12.31 9.78 16.26
CA MET A 148 -13.70 9.74 15.79
C MET A 148 -14.59 10.71 16.57
N SER A 149 -14.44 10.79 17.89
CA SER A 149 -15.15 11.76 18.73
C SER A 149 -14.75 13.20 18.43
N ALA A 150 -13.46 13.47 18.18
CA ALA A 150 -12.98 14.78 17.77
C ALA A 150 -13.49 15.17 16.37
N PHE A 151 -13.56 14.22 15.43
CA PHE A 151 -14.15 14.44 14.09
C PHE A 151 -15.67 14.63 14.15
N ALA A 152 -16.36 14.00 15.11
CA ALA A 152 -17.77 14.25 15.37
C ALA A 152 -18.02 15.63 16.01
N ALA A 153 -17.10 16.08 16.87
CA ALA A 153 -17.18 17.39 17.55
C ALA A 153 -16.74 18.57 16.65
N TRP A 154 -15.91 18.33 15.63
CA TRP A 154 -15.50 19.35 14.65
C TRP A 154 -15.83 18.95 13.19
N PRO A 155 -17.10 19.10 12.77
CA PRO A 155 -17.57 18.78 11.41
C PRO A 155 -16.84 19.54 10.29
N TRP A 156 -16.27 20.70 10.58
CA TRP A 156 -15.58 21.54 9.58
C TRP A 156 -14.25 20.94 9.09
N LEU A 157 -13.51 20.24 9.97
CA LEU A 157 -12.27 19.54 9.63
C LEU A 157 -12.55 18.29 8.80
N THR A 158 -13.63 17.57 9.14
CA THR A 158 -14.12 16.42 8.37
C THR A 158 -14.50 16.84 6.95
N ARG A 159 -15.15 18.00 6.79
CA ARG A 159 -15.52 18.56 5.48
C ARG A 159 -14.29 18.86 4.62
N GLN A 160 -13.26 19.50 5.19
CA GLN A 160 -12.00 19.81 4.49
C GLN A 160 -11.22 18.56 4.05
N ILE A 161 -11.19 17.52 4.89
CA ILE A 161 -10.51 16.26 4.54
C ILE A 161 -11.28 15.52 3.45
N ILE A 162 -12.61 15.46 3.54
CA ILE A 162 -13.45 14.84 2.50
C ILE A 162 -13.32 15.60 1.17
N GLU A 163 -13.30 16.93 1.19
CA GLU A 163 -13.07 17.77 0.00
C GLU A 163 -11.67 17.56 -0.60
N ARG A 164 -10.64 17.35 0.22
CA ARG A 164 -9.29 16.98 -0.26
C ARG A 164 -9.21 15.57 -0.85
N VAL A 165 -9.96 14.62 -0.31
CA VAL A 165 -9.98 13.23 -0.81
C VAL A 165 -10.84 13.11 -2.08
N ASN A 166 -11.94 13.89 -2.18
CA ASN A 166 -12.80 13.91 -3.37
C ASN A 166 -12.25 14.80 -4.50
N SER A 167 -11.47 15.85 -4.21
CA SER A 167 -10.87 16.69 -5.28
C SER A 167 -9.84 15.93 -6.14
N HIS A 168 -9.30 14.81 -5.64
CA HIS A 168 -8.48 13.88 -6.44
C HIS A 168 -9.30 12.99 -7.39
N ARG A 169 -10.63 12.91 -7.25
CA ARG A 169 -11.52 12.16 -8.15
C ARG A 169 -12.09 13.01 -9.29
N GLU A 170 -12.20 14.32 -9.11
CA GLU A 170 -12.74 15.22 -10.14
C GLU A 170 -11.71 15.63 -11.20
N GLN A 171 -10.42 15.64 -10.87
CA GLN A 171 -9.36 15.87 -11.87
C GLN A 171 -9.23 14.74 -12.90
N GLY A 172 -9.79 13.55 -12.63
CA GLY A 172 -9.88 12.45 -13.59
C GLY A 172 -11.11 12.51 -14.51
N LYS A 173 -12.18 13.24 -14.13
CA LYS A 173 -13.39 13.37 -14.96
C LYS A 173 -13.31 14.52 -15.96
N LEU A 174 -12.64 15.62 -15.60
CA LEU A 174 -12.49 16.77 -16.51
C LEU A 174 -11.51 16.52 -17.67
N ALA A 175 -10.70 15.47 -17.62
CA ALA A 175 -9.81 15.07 -18.72
C ALA A 175 -10.50 14.24 -19.82
N ASP A 176 -11.67 13.64 -19.53
CA ASP A 176 -12.44 12.83 -20.49
C ASP A 176 -13.52 13.62 -21.22
N GLU A 177 -13.98 14.76 -20.70
CA GLU A 177 -14.99 15.60 -21.37
C GLU A 177 -14.43 16.62 -22.37
N CYS A 178 -13.10 16.75 -22.50
CA CYS A 178 -12.46 17.65 -23.48
C CYS A 178 -11.97 16.92 -24.75
N LYS A 179 -12.46 15.70 -25.00
CA LYS A 179 -12.10 14.86 -26.16
C LYS A 179 -13.30 14.38 -27.01
N SER A 180 -14.45 15.03 -26.89
CA SER A 180 -15.59 14.78 -27.80
C SER A 180 -15.89 15.95 -28.71
#